data_AF-A0A0R1SJ29-F1
#
_entry.id   AF-A0A0R1SJ29-F1
#
_cell.length_a   1.000
_cell.length_b   1.000
_cell.length_c   1.000
_cell.angle_alpha   90.00
_cell.angle_beta   90.00
_cell.angle_gamma   90.00
#
_symmetry.space_group_name_H-M   'P 1'
#
loop_
_entity.id
_entity.type
_entity.pdbx_description
1 polymer ?
#
loop_
_entity_poly.entity_id
_entity_poly.type
_entity_poly.pdbx_seq_one_letter_code
_entity_poly.pdbx_strand_id
1 'polypeptide(L)'
;MGQAKKIVKCQNCGASDFTTVNGYRTCSYCGSVLSSTVESTIALNSDVQNLLNKMQTDPANAVLYANLILDIDPTNVEIQKYLY
;
A
#
# COMPACT_ATOMS: atom_id res chain seq x y z
N MET A 1 -5.60 -9.80 32.10
CA MET A 1 -5.27 -10.04 30.68
C MET A 1 -4.04 -9.22 30.33
N GLY A 2 -2.84 -9.81 30.39
CA GLY A 2 -1.57 -9.10 30.18
C GLY A 2 -1.27 -8.99 28.69
N GLN A 3 -1.26 -7.78 28.15
CA GLN A 3 -0.90 -7.54 26.75
C GLN A 3 0.64 -7.63 26.63
N ALA A 4 1.13 -8.64 25.92
CA ALA A 4 2.55 -8.79 25.61
C ALA A 4 3.00 -7.64 24.70
N LYS A 5 3.57 -6.59 25.29
CA LYS A 5 4.19 -5.47 24.58
C LYS A 5 5.40 -6.03 23.82
N LYS A 6 5.23 -6.32 22.52
CA LYS A 6 6.32 -6.78 21.65
C LYS A 6 7.38 -5.69 21.62
N ILE A 7 8.48 -5.90 22.35
CA ILE A 7 9.61 -4.97 22.39
C ILE A 7 10.25 -5.03 21.01
N VAL A 8 9.92 -4.07 20.15
CA VAL A 8 10.61 -3.89 18.87
C VAL A 8 12.03 -3.47 19.22
N LYS A 9 13.02 -4.26 18.83
CA LYS A 9 14.43 -3.93 18.95
C LYS A 9 14.98 -3.67 17.56
N CYS A 10 15.89 -2.72 17.44
CA CYS A 10 16.53 -2.41 16.18
C CYS A 10 17.34 -3.63 15.76
N GLN A 11 17.12 -4.15 14.56
CA GLN A 11 17.89 -5.29 14.05
C GLN A 11 19.36 -4.94 13.80
N ASN A 12 19.68 -3.65 13.63
CA ASN A 12 21.03 -3.18 13.35
C ASN A 12 21.86 -2.96 14.62
N CYS A 13 21.28 -2.40 15.69
CA CYS A 13 22.03 -2.05 16.91
C CYS A 13 21.46 -2.63 18.21
N GLY A 14 20.33 -3.34 18.16
CA GLY A 14 19.67 -3.91 19.34
C GLY A 14 18.96 -2.90 20.25
N ALA A 15 19.07 -1.60 19.98
CA ALA A 15 18.41 -0.56 20.76
C ALA A 15 16.88 -0.64 20.64
N SER A 16 16.18 -0.24 21.70
CA SER A 16 14.70 -0.23 21.75
C SER A 16 14.10 1.16 21.51
N ASP A 17 14.96 2.13 21.21
CA ASP A 17 14.62 3.55 21.12
C ASP A 17 14.54 3.99 19.66
N PHE A 18 13.38 4.52 19.29
CA PHE A 18 13.06 4.94 17.93
C PHE A 18 12.41 6.32 17.97
N THR A 19 12.91 7.20 17.11
CA THR A 19 12.33 8.51 16.83
C THR A 19 11.53 8.45 15.55
N THR A 20 10.38 9.13 15.53
CA THR A 20 9.59 9.24 14.31
C THR A 20 9.99 10.52 13.60
N VAL A 21 10.61 10.39 12.43
CA VAL A 21 11.05 11.53 11.60
C VAL A 21 10.38 11.39 10.25
N ASN A 22 9.61 12.40 9.85
CA ASN A 22 8.95 12.46 8.55
C ASN A 22 8.01 11.26 8.27
N GLY A 23 7.38 10.71 9.32
CA GLY A 23 6.50 9.55 9.22
C GLY A 23 7.21 8.19 9.22
N TYR A 24 8.55 8.16 9.28
CA TYR A 24 9.34 6.92 9.36
C TYR A 24 9.83 6.70 10.80
N ARG A 25 9.87 5.43 11.24
CA ARG A 25 10.44 5.07 12.54
C ARG A 25 11.93 4.85 12.39
N THR A 26 12.73 5.81 12.81
CA THR A 26 14.18 5.72 12.73
C THR A 26 14.75 5.38 14.10
N CYS A 27 15.68 4.44 14.17
CA CYS A 27 16.37 4.14 15.41
C CYS A 27 17.24 5.33 15.83
N SER A 28 17.06 5.83 17.04
CA SER A 28 17.75 7.04 17.53
C SER A 28 19.23 6.79 17.83
N TYR A 29 19.63 5.53 17.98
CA TYR A 29 21.01 5.14 18.28
C TYR A 29 21.86 4.99 17.02
N CYS A 30 21.39 4.23 16.03
CA CYS A 30 22.16 3.95 14.81
C CYS A 30 21.65 4.66 13.56
N GLY A 31 20.54 5.40 13.65
CA GLY A 31 19.92 6.07 12.51
C GLY A 31 19.24 5.12 11.52
N SER A 32 19.09 3.83 11.85
CA SER A 32 18.48 2.86 10.94
C SER A 32 16.99 3.10 10.81
N VAL A 33 16.53 3.37 9.59
CA VAL A 33 15.13 3.62 9.27
C VAL A 33 14.38 2.29 9.25
N LEU A 34 13.53 2.03 10.24
CA LEU A 34 12.47 1.05 10.11
C LEU A 34 11.38 1.68 9.26
N SER A 35 11.28 1.17 8.03
CA SER A 35 10.22 1.54 7.11
C SER A 35 8.89 1.49 7.85
N SER A 36 8.21 2.63 7.88
CA SER A 36 6.95 2.73 8.58
C SER A 36 5.99 1.71 8.00
N THR A 37 5.21 1.15 8.89
CA THR A 37 3.97 0.46 8.59
C THR A 37 3.06 1.47 7.89
N VAL A 38 3.24 1.65 6.57
CA VAL A 38 2.10 1.61 5.66
C VAL A 38 1.63 0.17 5.78
N GLU A 39 0.84 -0.13 6.81
CA GLU A 39 -0.61 -0.06 6.70
C GLU A 39 -1.01 -0.82 5.44
N SER A 40 -1.66 -1.96 5.64
CA SER A 40 -2.20 -2.84 4.62
C SER A 40 -3.35 -2.19 3.85
N THR A 41 -3.12 -0.97 3.37
CA THR A 41 -3.92 -0.15 2.47
C THR A 41 -3.36 -0.25 1.03
N ILE A 42 -2.13 -0.77 0.88
CA ILE A 42 -1.55 -1.17 -0.40
C ILE A 42 -1.98 -2.59 -0.74
N ALA A 43 -3.22 -2.75 -1.18
CA ALA A 43 -3.57 -3.83 -2.10
C ALA A 43 -4.63 -3.30 -3.07
N LEU A 44 -5.75 -2.79 -2.54
CA LEU A 44 -6.87 -2.33 -3.37
C LEU A 44 -6.52 -1.19 -4.34
N ASN A 45 -5.74 -0.19 -3.90
CA ASN A 45 -5.35 0.91 -4.78
C ASN A 45 -4.35 0.46 -5.86
N SER A 46 -3.51 -0.54 -5.57
CA SER A 46 -2.56 -1.10 -6.54
C SER A 46 -3.27 -1.94 -7.59
N ASP A 47 -4.31 -2.70 -7.21
CA ASP A 47 -5.08 -3.52 -8.14
C ASP A 47 -5.84 -2.67 -9.16
N VAL A 48 -6.53 -1.60 -8.72
CA VAL A 48 -7.20 -0.65 -9.62
C VAL A 48 -6.20 0.01 -10.56
N GLN A 49 -5.06 0.48 -10.05
CA GLN A 49 -4.01 1.10 -10.87
C GLN A 49 -3.40 0.13 -11.89
N ASN A 50 -3.19 -1.13 -11.51
CA ASN A 50 -2.71 -2.17 -12.42
C ASN A 50 -3.71 -2.48 -13.52
N LEU A 51 -5.01 -2.56 -13.19
CA LEU A 51 -6.07 -2.77 -14.18
C LEU A 51 -6.19 -1.57 -15.13
N LEU A 52 -6.11 -0.34 -14.62
CA LEU A 52 -6.08 0.87 -15.45
C LEU A 52 -4.88 0.86 -16.41
N ASN A 53 -3.70 0.45 -15.94
CA ASN A 53 -2.53 0.32 -16.80
C ASN A 53 -2.73 -0.77 -17.87
N LYS A 54 -3.31 -1.91 -17.49
CA LYS A 54 -3.66 -2.98 -18.44
C LYS A 54 -4.63 -2.53 -19.53
N MET A 55 -5.61 -1.68 -19.20
CA MET A 55 -6.52 -1.08 -20.17
C MET A 55 -5.79 -0.21 -21.21
N GLN A 56 -4.69 0.45 -20.83
CA GLN A 56 -3.88 1.25 -21.75
C GLN A 56 -2.97 0.36 -22.62
N THR A 57 -2.40 -0.70 -22.05
CA THR A 57 -1.47 -1.59 -22.77
C THR A 57 -2.19 -2.63 -23.64
N ASP A 58 -3.43 -2.99 -23.28
CA ASP A 58 -4.22 -4.03 -23.92
C ASP A 58 -5.68 -3.57 -24.10
N PRO A 59 -5.92 -2.64 -25.04
CA PRO A 59 -7.25 -2.05 -25.25
C PRO A 59 -8.28 -3.08 -25.73
N ALA A 60 -7.86 -4.20 -26.32
CA ALA A 60 -8.73 -5.28 -26.76
C ALA A 60 -9.50 -5.92 -25.59
N ASN A 61 -8.93 -5.93 -24.38
CA ASN A 61 -9.58 -6.44 -23.17
C ASN A 61 -9.92 -5.33 -22.16
N ALA A 62 -9.89 -4.06 -22.58
CA ALA A 62 -10.17 -2.93 -21.69
C ALA A 62 -11.53 -3.02 -21.02
N VAL A 63 -12.56 -3.51 -21.72
CA VAL A 63 -13.91 -3.75 -21.17
C VAL A 63 -13.88 -4.78 -20.04
N LEU A 64 -13.04 -5.81 -20.14
CA LEU A 64 -12.93 -6.87 -19.16
C LEU A 64 -12.25 -6.34 -17.88
N TYR A 65 -11.15 -5.60 -18.04
CA TYR A 65 -10.50 -4.91 -16.92
C TYR A 65 -11.39 -3.84 -16.28
N ALA A 66 -12.19 -3.14 -17.09
CA ALA A 66 -13.16 -2.16 -16.59
C ALA A 66 -14.19 -2.78 -15.63
N ASN A 67 -14.73 -3.95 -15.98
CA ASN A 67 -15.65 -4.69 -15.11
C ASN A 67 -14.97 -5.14 -13.81
N LEU A 68 -13.70 -5.58 -13.87
CA LEU A 68 -12.92 -5.93 -12.67
C LEU A 68 -12.69 -4.71 -11.76
N ILE A 69 -12.45 -3.54 -12.33
CA ILE A 69 -12.30 -2.32 -11.54
C ILE A 69 -13.62 -1.94 -10.88
N LEU A 70 -14.76 -2.07 -11.56
CA LEU A 70 -16.07 -1.79 -10.95
C LEU A 70 -16.43 -2.77 -9.82
N ASP A 71 -15.96 -4.01 -9.88
CA ASP A 71 -16.12 -4.99 -8.79
C ASP A 71 -15.33 -4.58 -7.54
N ILE A 72 -14.16 -3.96 -7.73
CA ILE A 72 -13.28 -3.48 -6.65
C ILE A 72 -13.71 -2.09 -6.14
N ASP A 73 -14.00 -1.17 -7.06
CA ASP A 73 -14.40 0.21 -6.83
C ASP A 73 -15.59 0.57 -7.76
N PRO A 74 -16.83 0.32 -7.32
CA PRO A 74 -18.03 0.60 -8.11
C PRO A 74 -18.29 2.10 -8.29
N THR A 75 -17.56 2.96 -7.57
CA THR A 75 -17.69 4.42 -7.65
C THR A 75 -16.75 5.04 -8.68
N ASN A 76 -15.94 4.22 -9.34
CA ASN A 76 -14.88 4.68 -10.22
C ASN A 76 -15.44 5.18 -11.56
N VAL A 77 -15.71 6.49 -11.62
CA VAL A 77 -16.27 7.18 -12.80
C VAL A 77 -15.33 7.17 -14.01
N GLU A 78 -14.01 7.02 -13.79
CA GLU A 78 -13.03 7.00 -14.87
C GLU A 78 -13.20 5.79 -15.79
N ILE A 79 -13.80 4.71 -15.30
CA ILE A 79 -13.95 3.46 -16.03
C ILE A 79 -15.20 3.46 -16.91
N GLN A 80 -16.20 4.29 -16.56
CA GLN A 80 -17.46 4.38 -17.30
C GLN A 80 -17.25 4.80 -18.75
N LYS A 81 -16.19 5.57 -19.05
CA LYS A 81 -15.81 5.96 -20.42
C LYS A 81 -15.39 4.79 -21.33
N TYR A 82 -15.12 3.62 -20.75
CA TYR A 82 -14.71 2.40 -21.48
C TYR A 82 -15.84 1.36 -21.61
N LEU A 83 -16.99 1.61 -21.01
CA LEU A 83 -18.17 0.74 -21.05
C LEU A 83 -19.22 1.20 -22.08
N TYR A 84 -18.93 2.28 -22.81
CA TYR A 84 -19.77 2.86 -23.85
C TYR A 84 -19.11 2.70 -25.22
#